data_AF-A0A378W114-F1
#
_entry.id   AF-A0A378W114-F1
#
_cell.length_a   1.000
_cell.length_b   1.000
_cell.length_c   1.000
_cell.angle_alpha   90.00
_cell.angle_beta   90.00
_cell.angle_gamma   90.00
#
_symmetry.space_group_name_H-M   'P 1'
#
loop_
_entity.id
_entity.type
_entity.pdbx_description
1 polymer ?
#
loop_
_entity_poly.entity_id
_entity_poly.type
_entity_poly.pdbx_seq_one_letter_code
_entity_poly.pdbx_strand_id
1 'polypeptide(L)'
;MLDTLAVRFLPKWHELNRQAAKQENQSYEYSPETAGWRTLRNVCRAFVLRADPAHIETVAEKYGEMAQNMTHEWGILSAVNGNESDTRNCLLAQFADKFSDDALVMDKYFALIGSSRRSDTLQQVQTALQHPKFSLENPNKARSLIGSFSRNVPHFHAQDGSGYRFIADKVIEIDRFNPQVAARLVQAFNLCNKLEPHRKTW
;
A
#
# COMPACT_ATOMS: atom_id res chain seq x y z
N MET A 1 14.47 12.20 8.81
CA MET A 1 15.23 11.07 9.43
C MET A 1 15.33 9.87 8.48
N LEU A 2 14.22 9.27 8.02
CA LEU A 2 14.28 8.07 7.16
C LEU A 2 14.93 8.34 5.79
N ASP A 3 14.67 9.48 5.16
CA ASP A 3 15.32 9.86 3.89
C ASP A 3 16.84 9.98 4.04
N THR A 4 17.28 10.60 5.14
CA THR A 4 18.70 10.74 5.48
C THR A 4 19.38 9.38 5.67
N LEU A 5 18.71 8.43 6.33
CA LEU A 5 19.23 7.05 6.48
C LEU A 5 19.26 6.30 5.16
N ALA A 6 18.25 6.49 4.31
CA ALA A 6 18.18 5.89 2.98
C ALA A 6 19.38 6.32 2.14
N VAL A 7 19.59 7.62 1.99
CA VAL A 7 20.66 8.20 1.18
C VAL A 7 22.04 7.87 1.75
N ARG A 8 22.25 8.07 3.06
CA ARG A 8 23.56 7.86 3.70
C ARG A 8 24.06 6.42 3.60
N PHE A 9 23.15 5.45 3.64
CA PHE A 9 23.50 4.03 3.64
C PHE A 9 23.11 3.30 2.36
N LEU A 10 22.84 4.02 1.25
CA LEU A 10 22.43 3.43 -0.02
C LEU A 10 23.32 2.26 -0.49
N PRO A 11 24.67 2.36 -0.48
CA PRO A 11 25.52 1.22 -0.85
C PRO A 11 25.31 0.00 0.05
N LYS A 12 25.09 0.20 1.36
CA LYS A 12 24.82 -0.88 2.32
C LYS A 12 23.45 -1.50 2.07
N TRP A 13 22.43 -0.72 1.76
CA TRP A 13 21.10 -1.25 1.42
C TRP A 13 21.16 -2.15 0.18
N HIS A 14 21.93 -1.78 -0.85
CA HIS A 14 22.15 -2.66 -2.00
C HIS A 14 22.88 -3.95 -1.65
N GLU A 15 23.93 -3.88 -0.82
CA GLU A 15 24.66 -5.07 -0.39
C GLU A 15 23.79 -6.02 0.44
N LEU A 16 23.09 -5.49 1.45
CA LEU A 16 22.14 -6.23 2.27
C LEU A 16 21.03 -6.86 1.43
N ASN A 17 20.51 -6.14 0.42
CA ASN A 17 19.50 -6.68 -0.49
C ASN A 17 20.02 -7.89 -1.30
N ARG A 18 21.27 -7.83 -1.79
CA ARG A 18 21.92 -8.95 -2.49
C ARG A 18 22.16 -10.13 -1.56
N GLN A 19 22.66 -9.87 -0.34
CA GLN A 19 22.88 -10.91 0.66
C GLN A 19 21.56 -11.60 1.02
N ALA A 20 20.51 -10.83 1.32
CA ALA A 20 19.19 -11.36 1.65
C ALA A 20 18.60 -12.21 0.52
N ALA A 21 18.76 -11.78 -0.74
CA ALA A 21 18.31 -12.56 -1.90
C ALA A 21 19.04 -13.92 -2.03
N LYS A 22 20.33 -13.99 -1.70
CA LYS A 22 21.08 -15.26 -1.70
C LYS A 22 20.58 -16.20 -0.60
N GLN A 23 20.35 -15.68 0.60
CA GLN A 23 19.92 -16.48 1.76
C GLN A 23 18.48 -17.00 1.59
N GLU A 24 17.60 -16.17 1.06
CA GLU A 24 16.21 -16.55 0.76
C GLU A 24 16.13 -17.77 -0.17
N ASN A 25 17.03 -17.89 -1.14
CA ASN A 25 17.01 -18.95 -2.15
C ASN A 25 17.73 -20.24 -1.73
N GLN A 26 18.20 -20.36 -0.49
CA GLN A 26 18.96 -21.55 -0.05
C GLN A 26 18.11 -22.78 0.25
N SER A 27 16.81 -22.61 0.53
CA SER A 27 15.89 -23.72 0.79
C SER A 27 14.53 -23.47 0.14
N TYR A 28 13.97 -24.51 -0.47
CA TYR A 28 12.62 -24.48 -1.04
C TYR A 28 11.53 -24.66 0.03
N GLU A 29 11.90 -25.14 1.23
CA GLU A 29 10.96 -25.31 2.33
C GLU A 29 10.77 -24.01 3.12
N TYR A 30 9.54 -23.80 3.59
CA TYR A 30 9.23 -22.70 4.48
C TYR A 30 10.00 -22.84 5.80
N SER A 31 10.75 -21.80 6.17
CA SER A 31 11.34 -21.66 7.50
C SER A 31 11.17 -20.23 8.03
N PRO A 32 11.14 -20.04 9.37
CA PRO A 32 11.15 -18.71 9.96
C PRO A 32 12.35 -17.86 9.52
N GLU A 33 13.50 -18.51 9.28
CA GLU A 33 14.72 -17.85 8.83
C GLU A 33 14.57 -17.30 7.39
N THR A 34 14.07 -18.09 6.44
CA THR A 34 13.86 -17.64 5.05
C THR A 34 12.76 -16.55 4.99
N ALA A 35 11.77 -16.61 5.88
CA ALA A 35 10.79 -15.52 6.06
C ALA A 35 11.44 -14.23 6.61
N GLY A 36 12.41 -14.35 7.53
CA GLY A 36 13.20 -13.22 8.04
C GLY A 36 14.00 -12.54 6.93
N TRP A 37 14.69 -13.31 6.09
CA TRP A 37 15.43 -12.77 4.94
C TRP A 37 14.54 -12.06 3.93
N ARG A 38 13.34 -12.59 3.64
CA ARG A 38 12.32 -11.92 2.82
C ARG A 38 11.90 -10.57 3.40
N THR A 39 11.69 -10.53 4.70
CA THR A 39 11.32 -9.30 5.40
C THR A 39 12.43 -8.26 5.30
N LEU A 40 13.69 -8.65 5.55
CA LEU A 40 14.84 -7.76 5.39
C LEU A 40 14.97 -7.25 3.95
N ARG A 41 14.78 -8.13 2.96
CA ARG A 41 14.82 -7.77 1.54
C ARG A 41 13.78 -6.71 1.18
N ASN A 42 12.56 -6.84 1.70
CA ASN A 42 11.49 -5.85 1.50
C ASN A 42 11.83 -4.49 2.13
N VAL A 43 12.44 -4.48 3.32
CA VAL A 43 12.96 -3.25 3.95
C VAL A 43 14.03 -2.61 3.07
N CYS A 44 14.99 -3.40 2.58
CA CYS A 44 16.06 -2.88 1.72
C CYS A 44 15.50 -2.25 0.43
N ARG A 45 14.53 -2.92 -0.24
CA ARG A 45 13.85 -2.37 -1.42
C ARG A 45 13.20 -1.02 -1.15
N ALA A 46 12.51 -0.88 -0.02
CA ALA A 46 11.87 0.38 0.36
C ALA A 46 12.91 1.49 0.61
N PHE A 47 14.05 1.20 1.25
CA PHE A 47 15.11 2.18 1.47
C PHE A 47 15.88 2.53 0.19
N VAL A 48 16.10 1.57 -0.72
CA VAL A 48 16.70 1.85 -2.03
C VAL A 48 15.83 2.82 -2.82
N LEU A 49 14.53 2.52 -2.98
CA LEU A 49 13.60 3.41 -3.68
C LEU A 49 13.40 4.77 -2.99
N ARG A 50 13.54 4.81 -1.66
CA ARG A 50 13.50 6.08 -0.91
C ARG A 50 14.73 6.95 -1.16
N ALA A 51 15.91 6.33 -1.31
CA ALA A 51 17.16 7.03 -1.56
C ALA A 51 17.32 7.43 -3.04
N ASP A 52 16.83 6.58 -3.94
CA ASP A 52 16.87 6.74 -5.38
C ASP A 52 15.49 6.42 -5.99
N PRO A 53 14.60 7.42 -6.07
CA PRO A 53 13.28 7.23 -6.66
C PRO A 53 13.32 6.81 -8.14
N ALA A 54 14.39 7.12 -8.88
CA ALA A 54 14.54 6.72 -10.28
C ALA A 54 14.78 5.20 -10.44
N HIS A 55 15.19 4.52 -9.36
CA HIS A 55 15.34 3.06 -9.34
C HIS A 55 14.03 2.30 -9.66
N ILE A 56 12.87 2.96 -9.63
CA ILE A 56 11.60 2.36 -10.04
C ILE A 56 11.63 1.85 -11.49
N GLU A 57 12.40 2.48 -12.38
CA GLU A 57 12.52 2.02 -13.76
C GLU A 57 13.22 0.66 -13.84
N THR A 58 14.32 0.48 -13.09
CA THR A 58 14.96 -0.84 -12.96
C THR A 58 14.03 -1.87 -12.32
N VAL A 59 13.19 -1.47 -11.36
CA VAL A 59 12.19 -2.36 -10.75
C VAL A 59 11.15 -2.80 -11.78
N ALA A 60 10.70 -1.89 -12.65
CA ALA A 60 9.75 -2.19 -13.71
C ALA A 60 10.33 -3.11 -14.78
N GLU A 61 11.53 -2.81 -15.27
CA GLU A 61 12.26 -3.65 -16.22
C GLU A 61 12.44 -5.08 -15.72
N LYS A 62 12.73 -5.24 -14.42
CA LYS A 62 13.03 -6.55 -13.80
C LYS A 62 11.86 -7.13 -13.00
N TYR A 63 10.65 -6.58 -13.15
CA TYR A 63 9.52 -6.95 -12.31
C TYR A 63 9.22 -8.45 -12.38
N GLY A 64 9.15 -9.00 -13.58
CA GLY A 64 8.88 -10.43 -13.80
C GLY A 64 9.93 -11.36 -13.18
N GLU A 65 11.21 -10.98 -13.21
CA GLU A 65 12.29 -11.74 -12.56
C GLU A 65 12.22 -11.64 -11.03
N MET A 66 11.86 -10.46 -10.51
CA MET A 66 11.83 -10.19 -9.08
C MET A 66 10.58 -10.76 -8.38
N ALA A 67 9.45 -10.84 -9.08
CA ALA A 67 8.12 -11.14 -8.54
C ALA A 67 7.73 -12.63 -8.66
N GLN A 68 8.57 -13.52 -8.11
CA GLN A 68 8.39 -14.98 -8.25
C GLN A 68 7.29 -15.60 -7.37
N ASN A 69 6.79 -14.87 -6.36
CA ASN A 69 5.75 -15.34 -5.45
C ASN A 69 5.00 -14.16 -4.82
N MET A 70 3.89 -14.42 -4.14
CA MET A 70 3.05 -13.36 -3.56
C MET A 70 3.75 -12.50 -2.49
N THR A 71 4.76 -13.03 -1.79
CA THR A 71 5.57 -12.24 -0.84
C THR A 71 6.48 -11.27 -1.58
N HIS A 72 7.03 -11.67 -2.72
CA HIS A 72 7.79 -10.79 -3.60
C HIS A 72 6.92 -9.70 -4.21
N GLU A 73 5.79 -10.08 -4.82
CA GLU A 73 4.81 -9.17 -5.41
C GLU A 73 4.44 -8.06 -4.41
N TRP A 74 3.98 -8.47 -3.23
CA TRP A 74 3.59 -7.54 -2.17
C TRP A 74 4.74 -6.64 -1.72
N GLY A 75 5.94 -7.20 -1.53
CA GLY A 75 7.11 -6.45 -1.07
C GLY A 75 7.59 -5.40 -2.08
N ILE A 76 7.61 -5.75 -3.36
CA ILE A 76 8.00 -4.84 -4.45
C ILE A 76 6.97 -3.73 -4.60
N LEU A 77 5.69 -4.09 -4.72
CA LEU A 77 4.62 -3.12 -4.90
C LEU A 77 4.48 -2.19 -3.71
N SER A 78 4.62 -2.69 -2.48
CA SER A 78 4.63 -1.85 -1.27
C SER A 78 5.78 -0.85 -1.28
N ALA A 79 6.96 -1.24 -1.78
CA ALA A 79 8.12 -0.37 -1.83
C ALA A 79 7.97 0.77 -2.87
N VAL A 80 7.38 0.48 -4.04
CA VAL A 80 7.14 1.50 -5.08
C VAL A 80 5.90 2.35 -4.82
N ASN A 81 5.00 1.93 -3.92
CA ASN A 81 3.65 2.50 -3.80
C ASN A 81 3.60 4.01 -3.50
N GLY A 82 4.65 4.54 -2.87
CA GLY A 82 4.81 5.96 -2.57
C GLY A 82 5.63 6.75 -3.60
N ASN A 83 6.06 6.13 -4.69
CA ASN A 83 6.84 6.77 -5.75
C ASN A 83 5.90 7.57 -6.66
N GLU A 84 6.27 8.80 -7.03
CA GLU A 84 5.43 9.71 -7.82
C GLU A 84 5.41 9.39 -9.33
N SER A 85 6.35 8.57 -9.84
CA SER A 85 6.37 8.15 -11.25
C SER A 85 5.10 7.40 -11.66
N ASP A 86 4.65 7.59 -12.91
CA ASP A 86 3.55 6.82 -13.50
C ASP A 86 3.88 5.33 -13.65
N THR A 87 5.17 4.97 -13.67
CA THR A 87 5.65 3.58 -13.61
C THR A 87 5.07 2.84 -12.40
N ARG A 88 4.79 3.55 -11.29
CA ARG A 88 4.08 2.98 -10.12
C ARG A 88 2.71 2.46 -10.51
N ASN A 89 1.94 3.25 -11.26
CA ASN A 89 0.58 2.91 -11.67
C ASN A 89 0.62 1.75 -12.67
N CYS A 90 1.59 1.75 -13.60
CA CYS A 90 1.80 0.64 -14.53
C CYS A 90 2.07 -0.69 -13.79
N LEU A 91 2.94 -0.68 -12.77
CA LEU A 91 3.22 -1.88 -11.97
C LEU A 91 2.00 -2.40 -11.21
N LEU A 92 1.21 -1.50 -10.62
CA LEU A 92 -0.03 -1.89 -9.94
C LEU A 92 -1.08 -2.44 -10.92
N ALA A 93 -1.19 -1.86 -12.12
CA ALA A 93 -2.08 -2.35 -13.17
C ALA A 93 -1.65 -3.74 -13.66
N GLN A 94 -0.36 -3.97 -13.92
CA GLN A 94 0.17 -5.29 -14.27
C GLN A 94 -0.17 -6.35 -13.22
N PHE A 95 -0.08 -6.00 -11.94
CA PHE A 95 -0.48 -6.89 -10.84
C PHE A 95 -2.00 -7.17 -10.83
N ALA A 96 -2.83 -6.14 -11.01
CA ALA A 96 -4.27 -6.29 -11.08
C ALA A 96 -4.71 -7.16 -12.26
N ASP A 97 -4.11 -6.97 -13.43
CA ASP A 97 -4.40 -7.76 -14.63
C ASP A 97 -3.97 -9.22 -14.46
N LYS A 98 -2.77 -9.45 -13.93
CA LYS A 98 -2.25 -10.80 -13.67
C LYS A 98 -3.14 -11.61 -12.72
N PHE A 99 -3.75 -10.95 -11.75
CA PHE A 99 -4.53 -11.61 -10.68
C PHE A 99 -6.01 -11.24 -10.71
N SER A 100 -6.54 -10.82 -11.86
CA SER A 100 -7.90 -10.30 -11.99
C SER A 100 -8.99 -11.28 -11.52
N ASP A 101 -8.71 -12.58 -11.60
CA ASP A 101 -9.65 -13.64 -11.25
C ASP A 101 -9.45 -14.19 -9.83
N ASP A 102 -8.39 -13.75 -9.13
CA ASP A 102 -8.18 -14.06 -7.72
C ASP A 102 -8.72 -12.92 -6.84
N ALA A 103 -9.92 -13.14 -6.30
CA ALA A 103 -10.60 -12.15 -5.47
C ALA A 103 -9.79 -11.74 -4.23
N LEU A 104 -9.03 -12.65 -3.60
CA LEU A 104 -8.26 -12.34 -2.40
C LEU A 104 -6.99 -11.56 -2.74
N VAL A 105 -6.37 -11.86 -3.88
CA VAL A 105 -5.22 -11.09 -4.36
C VAL A 105 -5.65 -9.69 -4.79
N MET A 106 -6.82 -9.54 -5.39
CA MET A 106 -7.36 -8.21 -5.69
C MET A 106 -7.63 -7.37 -4.42
N ASP A 107 -7.87 -7.96 -3.25
CA ASP A 107 -7.90 -7.20 -2.00
C ASP A 107 -6.53 -6.57 -1.67
N LYS A 108 -5.43 -7.25 -2.00
CA LYS A 108 -4.08 -6.68 -1.84
C LYS A 108 -3.88 -5.47 -2.75
N TYR A 109 -4.33 -5.55 -4.00
CA TYR A 109 -4.28 -4.43 -4.94
C TYR A 109 -5.00 -3.20 -4.38
N PHE A 110 -6.24 -3.34 -3.91
CA PHE A 110 -7.00 -2.24 -3.32
C PHE A 110 -6.37 -1.70 -2.03
N ALA A 111 -5.78 -2.57 -1.21
CA ALA A 111 -5.04 -2.16 -0.03
C ALA A 111 -3.80 -1.35 -0.35
N LEU A 112 -3.08 -1.68 -1.43
CA LEU A 112 -1.96 -0.86 -1.92
C LEU A 112 -2.45 0.54 -2.31
N ILE A 113 -3.53 0.66 -3.08
CA ILE A 113 -4.10 1.96 -3.45
C ILE A 113 -4.45 2.78 -2.21
N GLY A 114 -5.23 2.22 -1.28
CA GLY A 114 -5.68 2.93 -0.08
C GLY A 114 -4.55 3.33 0.89
N SER A 115 -3.40 2.66 0.85
CA SER A 115 -2.28 2.89 1.76
C SER A 115 -1.11 3.71 1.17
N SER A 116 -1.23 4.19 -0.06
CA SER A 116 -0.20 5.02 -0.70
C SER A 116 0.05 6.32 0.06
N ARG A 117 1.25 6.88 -0.07
CA ARG A 117 1.63 8.18 0.52
C ARG A 117 1.73 9.29 -0.53
N ARG A 118 1.38 9.01 -1.78
CA ARG A 118 1.40 10.00 -2.87
C ARG A 118 0.31 11.03 -2.66
N SER A 119 0.53 12.25 -3.13
CA SER A 119 -0.46 13.33 -3.01
C SER A 119 -1.80 13.01 -3.70
N ASP A 120 -1.79 12.18 -4.74
CA ASP A 120 -2.97 11.76 -5.51
C ASP A 120 -3.76 10.59 -4.88
N THR A 121 -3.39 10.13 -3.67
CA THR A 121 -3.97 8.91 -3.07
C THR A 121 -5.51 8.93 -2.98
N LEU A 122 -6.11 10.05 -2.57
CA LEU A 122 -7.58 10.14 -2.50
C LEU A 122 -8.24 9.99 -3.89
N GLN A 123 -7.66 10.63 -4.91
CA GLN A 123 -8.14 10.50 -6.29
C GLN A 123 -8.02 9.06 -6.79
N GLN A 124 -6.90 8.39 -6.51
CA GLN A 124 -6.68 6.99 -6.87
C GLN A 124 -7.68 6.05 -6.16
N VAL A 125 -8.00 6.31 -4.89
CA VAL A 125 -9.03 5.58 -4.16
C VAL A 125 -10.42 5.78 -4.78
N GLN A 126 -10.76 7.01 -5.14
CA GLN A 126 -12.04 7.32 -5.80
C GLN A 126 -12.16 6.63 -7.16
N THR A 127 -11.09 6.60 -7.96
CA THR A 127 -11.02 5.85 -9.21
C THR A 127 -11.16 4.35 -8.98
N ALA A 128 -10.51 3.81 -7.95
CA ALA A 128 -10.57 2.38 -7.62
C ALA A 128 -11.97 1.89 -7.21
N LEU A 129 -12.85 2.78 -6.74
CA LEU A 129 -14.27 2.45 -6.50
C LEU A 129 -15.02 2.05 -7.78
N GLN A 130 -14.53 2.48 -8.95
CA GLN A 130 -15.10 2.16 -10.26
C GLN A 130 -14.42 0.96 -10.93
N HIS A 131 -13.45 0.32 -10.26
CA HIS A 131 -12.73 -0.81 -10.82
C HIS A 131 -13.68 -2.02 -11.01
N PRO A 132 -13.64 -2.76 -12.14
CA PRO A 132 -14.58 -3.87 -12.41
C PRO A 132 -14.55 -5.00 -11.37
N LYS A 133 -13.40 -5.17 -10.69
CA LYS A 133 -13.21 -6.15 -9.61
C LYS A 133 -13.45 -5.59 -8.20
N PHE A 134 -13.94 -4.34 -8.09
CA PHE A 134 -14.36 -3.73 -6.83
C PHE A 134 -15.88 -3.81 -6.69
N SER A 135 -16.34 -4.11 -5.48
CA SER A 135 -17.75 -3.96 -5.11
C SER A 135 -17.82 -3.50 -3.67
N LEU A 136 -18.55 -2.40 -3.43
CA LEU A 136 -18.70 -1.84 -2.09
C LEU A 136 -19.52 -2.77 -1.15
N GLU A 137 -20.43 -3.56 -1.73
CA GLU A 137 -21.23 -4.53 -0.99
C GLU A 137 -20.39 -5.70 -0.46
N ASN A 138 -19.23 -5.96 -1.07
CA ASN A 138 -18.30 -6.95 -0.57
C ASN A 138 -17.49 -6.38 0.61
N PRO A 139 -17.67 -6.90 1.85
CA PRO A 139 -17.02 -6.34 3.03
C PRO A 139 -15.49 -6.46 3.00
N ASN A 140 -14.94 -7.44 2.28
CA ASN A 140 -13.49 -7.57 2.11
C ASN A 140 -12.93 -6.49 1.19
N LYS A 141 -13.64 -6.17 0.10
CA LYS A 141 -13.29 -5.08 -0.83
C LYS A 141 -13.41 -3.71 -0.17
N ALA A 142 -14.52 -3.46 0.53
CA ALA A 142 -14.69 -2.22 1.29
C ALA A 142 -13.58 -2.04 2.34
N ARG A 143 -13.23 -3.10 3.08
CA ARG A 143 -12.15 -3.07 4.07
C ARG A 143 -10.78 -2.86 3.42
N SER A 144 -10.52 -3.50 2.29
CA SER A 144 -9.22 -3.44 1.63
C SER A 144 -8.96 -2.05 1.04
N LEU A 145 -9.94 -1.42 0.39
CA LEU A 145 -9.78 -0.08 -0.15
C LEU A 145 -10.01 1.02 0.89
N ILE A 146 -11.27 1.17 1.33
CA ILE A 146 -11.74 2.28 2.17
C ILE A 146 -11.17 2.16 3.57
N GLY A 147 -11.16 0.93 4.12
CA GLY A 147 -10.54 0.68 5.42
C GLY A 147 -9.04 0.95 5.43
N SER A 148 -8.32 0.70 4.33
CA SER A 148 -6.90 1.06 4.24
C SER A 148 -6.70 2.57 4.16
N PHE A 149 -7.54 3.27 3.39
CA PHE A 149 -7.54 4.74 3.34
C PHE A 149 -7.87 5.38 4.70
N SER A 150 -8.83 4.85 5.46
CA SER A 150 -9.17 5.42 6.78
C SER A 150 -8.06 5.27 7.81
N ARG A 151 -7.14 4.30 7.64
CA ARG A 151 -5.92 4.16 8.45
C ARG A 151 -4.74 4.97 7.91
N ASN A 152 -4.88 5.59 6.74
CA ASN A 152 -3.85 6.37 6.09
C ASN A 152 -3.84 7.80 6.65
N VAL A 153 -3.22 7.96 7.83
CA VAL A 153 -3.28 9.17 8.65
C VAL A 153 -3.06 10.48 7.86
N PRO A 154 -2.02 10.61 7.00
CA PRO A 154 -1.80 11.86 6.26
C PRO A 154 -2.94 12.26 5.32
N HIS A 155 -3.60 11.27 4.70
CA HIS A 155 -4.65 11.51 3.70
C HIS A 155 -6.05 11.52 4.31
N PHE A 156 -6.31 10.66 5.29
CA PHE A 156 -7.58 10.69 6.02
C PHE A 156 -7.74 12.01 6.80
N HIS A 157 -6.66 12.47 7.45
CA HIS A 157 -6.62 13.72 8.19
C HIS A 157 -6.01 14.88 7.38
N ALA A 158 -6.24 14.90 6.06
CA ALA A 158 -5.84 16.02 5.21
C ALA A 158 -6.36 17.36 5.76
N GLN A 159 -5.58 18.43 5.61
CA GLN A 159 -5.90 19.73 6.22
C GLN A 159 -7.17 20.37 5.66
N ASP A 160 -7.55 20.00 4.43
CA ASP A 160 -8.76 20.48 3.74
C ASP A 160 -10.03 19.71 4.12
N GLY A 161 -9.93 18.71 5.01
CA GLY A 161 -11.05 17.87 5.45
C GLY A 161 -11.56 16.89 4.38
N SER A 162 -10.90 16.78 3.23
CA SER A 162 -11.33 15.94 2.11
C SER A 162 -11.43 14.45 2.49
N GLY A 163 -10.47 13.96 3.28
CA GLY A 163 -10.46 12.59 3.77
C GLY A 163 -11.63 12.28 4.71
N TYR A 164 -12.01 13.23 5.58
CA TYR A 164 -13.16 13.08 6.46
C TYR A 164 -14.47 13.03 5.69
N ARG A 165 -14.68 13.96 4.76
CA ARG A 165 -15.87 14.00 3.91
C ARG A 165 -16.02 12.69 3.14
N PHE A 166 -14.94 12.24 2.50
CA PHE A 166 -14.94 10.99 1.75
C PHE A 166 -15.33 9.78 2.60
N ILE A 167 -14.72 9.60 3.78
CA ILE A 167 -15.06 8.48 4.65
C ILE A 167 -16.48 8.60 5.21
N ALA A 168 -16.93 9.80 5.59
CA ALA A 168 -18.28 10.03 6.10
C ALA A 168 -19.34 9.67 5.05
N ASP A 169 -19.16 10.10 3.79
CA ASP A 169 -20.05 9.75 2.68
C ASP A 169 -20.12 8.22 2.49
N LYS A 170 -18.96 7.55 2.54
CA LYS A 170 -18.90 6.08 2.43
C LYS A 170 -19.49 5.35 3.62
N VAL A 171 -19.37 5.89 4.83
CA VAL A 171 -20.04 5.35 6.02
C VAL A 171 -21.55 5.43 5.85
N ILE A 172 -22.09 6.58 5.45
CA ILE A 172 -23.53 6.78 5.23
C ILE A 172 -24.05 5.82 4.15
N GLU A 173 -23.30 5.63 3.07
CA GLU A 173 -23.65 4.69 2.00
C GLU A 173 -23.66 3.23 2.49
N ILE A 174 -22.58 2.81 3.16
CA ILE A 174 -22.44 1.42 3.65
C ILE A 174 -23.44 1.11 4.76
N ASP A 175 -23.77 2.06 5.62
CA ASP A 175 -24.69 1.85 6.74
C ASP A 175 -26.08 1.39 6.28
N ARG A 176 -26.51 1.79 5.09
CA ARG A 176 -27.80 1.39 4.50
C ARG A 176 -27.93 -0.12 4.27
N PHE A 177 -26.82 -0.82 4.02
CA PHE A 177 -26.85 -2.25 3.70
C PHE A 177 -25.92 -3.10 4.59
N ASN A 178 -24.97 -2.50 5.30
CA ASN A 178 -24.06 -3.19 6.21
C ASN A 178 -23.59 -2.28 7.38
N PRO A 179 -24.45 -2.05 8.39
CA PRO A 179 -24.11 -1.25 9.57
C PRO A 179 -22.86 -1.69 10.33
N GLN A 180 -22.53 -3.00 10.29
CA GLN A 180 -21.35 -3.53 10.99
C GLN A 180 -20.02 -3.13 10.33
N VAL A 181 -20.01 -2.97 9.00
CA VAL A 181 -18.83 -2.46 8.28
C VAL A 181 -18.74 -0.94 8.47
N ALA A 182 -19.87 -0.23 8.38
CA ALA A 182 -19.93 1.20 8.64
C ALA A 182 -19.39 1.55 10.04
N ALA A 183 -19.85 0.86 11.08
CA ALA A 183 -19.39 1.05 12.46
C ALA A 183 -17.87 0.86 12.61
N ARG A 184 -17.27 -0.12 11.92
CA ARG A 184 -15.82 -0.33 11.93
C ARG A 184 -15.05 0.81 11.25
N LEU A 185 -15.58 1.41 10.20
CA LEU A 185 -14.97 2.57 9.55
C LEU A 185 -15.04 3.81 10.45
N VAL A 186 -16.15 4.00 11.17
CA VAL A 186 -16.32 5.10 12.14
C VAL A 186 -15.24 5.05 13.23
N GLN A 187 -14.73 3.89 13.62
CA GLN A 187 -13.65 3.77 14.62
C GLN A 187 -12.37 4.53 14.22
N ALA A 188 -12.13 4.76 12.92
CA ALA A 188 -10.99 5.56 12.47
C ALA A 188 -11.03 7.00 13.00
N PHE A 189 -12.22 7.57 13.23
CA PHE A 189 -12.41 8.92 13.77
C PHE A 189 -12.03 9.04 15.25
N ASN A 190 -11.84 7.93 15.98
CA ASN A 190 -11.40 7.97 17.38
C ASN A 190 -10.05 8.69 17.56
N LEU A 191 -9.23 8.76 16.50
CA LEU A 191 -7.96 9.50 16.53
C LEU A 191 -8.16 11.02 16.51
N CYS A 192 -9.29 11.54 16.02
CA CYS A 192 -9.53 12.98 15.86
C CYS A 192 -9.34 13.76 17.17
N ASN A 193 -9.74 13.18 18.30
CA ASN A 193 -9.59 13.80 19.62
C ASN A 193 -8.13 14.06 20.03
N LYS A 194 -7.17 13.35 19.41
CA LYS A 194 -5.73 13.46 19.67
C LYS A 194 -4.99 14.36 18.68
N LEU A 195 -5.69 14.93 17.69
CA LEU A 195 -5.08 15.79 16.67
C LEU A 195 -4.98 17.25 17.13
N GLU A 196 -4.24 18.06 16.38
CA GLU A 196 -4.15 19.51 16.57
C GLU A 196 -5.53 20.19 16.52
N PRO A 197 -5.76 21.29 17.27
CA PRO A 197 -7.10 21.88 17.46
C PRO A 197 -7.89 22.15 16.17
N HIS A 198 -7.25 22.67 15.12
CA HIS A 198 -7.91 22.96 13.85
C HIS A 198 -8.46 21.72 13.12
N ARG A 199 -7.99 20.52 13.45
CA ARG A 199 -8.49 19.25 12.89
C ARG A 199 -9.65 18.64 13.68
N LYS A 200 -10.00 19.20 14.84
CA LYS A 200 -11.10 18.73 15.69
C LYS A 200 -12.45 19.34 15.35
N THR A 201 -12.47 20.40 14.55
CA THR A 201 -13.67 21.17 14.19
C THR A 201 -14.26 20.79 12.83
N TRP A 202 -13.66 19.80 12.15
CA TRP A 202 -14.18 19.17 10.94
C TRP A 202 -15.06 17.98 11.30
#